data_AF-H0EG31-F1
#
_entry.id   AF-H0EG31-F1
#
_cell.length_a   1.000
_cell.length_b   1.000
_cell.length_c   1.000
_cell.angle_alpha   90.00
_cell.angle_beta   90.00
_cell.angle_gamma   90.00
#
_symmetry.space_group_name_H-M   'P 1'
#
loop_
_entity.id
_entity.type
_entity.pdbx_description
1 polymer ?
#
loop_
_entity_poly.entity_id
_entity_poly.type
_entity_poly.pdbx_seq_one_letter_code
_entity_poly.pdbx_strand_id
1 'polypeptide(L)'
;MGKPHVLINICFVDPERRHEGVGNRMLRWGLNKADEMNLETWVESSQNGRDFYKANGFLHVEDEILDPVVAESDGPKLADVKEIWYKKRLLLFMIDIMKRPTRENDD
;
A
#
# COMPACT_ATOMS: atom_id res chain seq x y z
N MET A 1 -20.63 13.85 3.55
CA MET A 1 -20.94 12.42 3.36
C MET A 1 -19.76 11.77 2.66
N GLY A 2 -19.33 10.58 3.08
CA GLY A 2 -18.21 9.88 2.43
C GLY A 2 -18.64 9.25 1.10
N LYS A 3 -17.76 9.27 0.09
CA LYS A 3 -17.95 8.57 -1.19
C LYS A 3 -17.57 7.10 -1.02
N PRO A 4 -18.40 6.12 -1.45
CA PRO A 4 -18.03 4.72 -1.39
C PRO A 4 -16.80 4.43 -2.24
N HIS A 5 -15.95 3.52 -1.77
CA HIS A 5 -14.72 3.12 -2.43
C HIS A 5 -14.28 1.72 -1.96
N VAL A 6 -13.41 1.08 -2.73
CA VAL A 6 -12.73 -0.15 -2.32
C VAL A 6 -11.36 0.20 -1.75
N LEU A 7 -11.01 -0.38 -0.61
CA LEU A 7 -9.68 -0.28 -0.02
C LEU A 7 -8.94 -1.60 -0.19
N ILE A 8 -7.73 -1.56 -0.75
CA ILE A 8 -6.81 -2.69 -0.67
C ILE A 8 -6.20 -2.69 0.72
N ASN A 9 -6.79 -3.51 1.61
CA ASN A 9 -6.33 -3.59 2.99
C ASN A 9 -4.94 -4.25 3.10
N ILE A 10 -4.74 -5.39 2.42
CA ILE A 10 -3.46 -6.12 2.43
C ILE A 10 -3.23 -6.76 1.07
N CYS A 11 -2.05 -6.51 0.49
CA CYS A 11 -1.55 -7.22 -0.68
C CYS A 11 -0.04 -7.44 -0.51
N PHE A 12 0.38 -8.67 -0.24
CA PHE A 12 1.78 -9.02 -0.05
C PHE A 12 2.11 -10.32 -0.77
N VAL A 13 3.36 -10.44 -1.20
CA VAL A 13 3.93 -11.66 -1.75
C VAL A 13 5.20 -11.96 -0.98
N ASP A 14 5.40 -13.25 -0.68
CA ASP A 14 6.65 -13.76 -0.12
C ASP A 14 7.84 -13.19 -0.92
N PRO A 15 8.84 -12.57 -0.26
CA PRO A 15 10.02 -12.02 -0.92
C PRO A 15 10.70 -12.97 -1.92
N GLU A 16 10.75 -14.26 -1.63
CA GLU A 16 11.40 -15.28 -2.48
C GLU A 16 10.59 -15.62 -3.73
N ARG A 17 9.29 -15.27 -3.76
CA ARG A 17 8.34 -15.55 -4.85
C ARG A 17 7.90 -14.29 -5.61
N ARG A 18 8.57 -13.16 -5.39
CA ARG A 18 8.30 -11.92 -6.12
C ARG A 18 8.71 -12.06 -7.58
N HIS A 19 8.15 -11.19 -8.43
CA HIS A 19 8.37 -11.19 -9.88
C HIS A 19 7.86 -12.43 -10.63
N GLU A 20 7.14 -13.35 -9.97
CA GLU A 20 6.42 -14.48 -10.59
C GLU A 20 4.95 -14.15 -10.95
N GLY A 21 4.55 -12.88 -10.84
CA GLY A 21 3.20 -12.41 -11.19
C GLY A 21 2.09 -12.73 -10.17
N VAL A 22 2.42 -13.31 -9.01
CA VAL A 22 1.45 -13.63 -7.93
C VAL A 22 0.70 -12.37 -7.48
N GLY A 23 1.42 -11.28 -7.22
CA GLY A 23 0.83 -10.00 -6.82
C GLY A 23 -0.15 -9.45 -7.85
N ASN A 24 0.22 -9.47 -9.14
CA ASN A 24 -0.66 -9.03 -10.23
C ASN A 24 -1.94 -9.88 -10.31
N ARG A 25 -1.85 -11.20 -10.09
CA ARG A 25 -3.04 -12.06 -10.12
C ARG A 25 -4.01 -11.71 -8.99
N MET A 26 -3.52 -11.52 -7.77
CA MET A 26 -4.36 -11.13 -6.63
C MET A 26 -4.97 -9.73 -6.84
N LEU A 27 -4.13 -8.76 -7.21
CA LEU A 27 -4.57 -7.38 -7.44
C LEU A 27 -5.63 -7.32 -8.55
N ARG A 28 -5.42 -8.01 -9.67
CA ARG A 28 -6.38 -8.03 -10.78
C ARG A 28 -7.75 -8.58 -10.36
N TRP A 29 -7.79 -9.62 -9.54
CA TRP A 29 -9.06 -10.12 -9.02
C TRP A 29 -9.81 -9.06 -8.20
N GLY A 30 -9.11 -8.36 -7.31
CA GLY A 30 -9.69 -7.28 -6.50
C GLY A 30 -10.14 -6.08 -7.33
N LEU A 31 -9.32 -5.67 -8.31
CA LEU A 31 -9.66 -4.58 -9.23
C LEU A 31 -10.87 -4.91 -10.11
N ASN A 32 -10.99 -6.16 -10.58
CA ASN A 32 -12.18 -6.58 -11.31
C ASN A 32 -13.44 -6.46 -10.45
N LYS A 33 -13.35 -6.77 -9.14
CA LYS A 33 -14.48 -6.57 -8.22
C LYS A 33 -14.81 -5.10 -8.00
N ALA A 34 -13.81 -4.23 -7.89
CA ALA A 34 -14.04 -2.78 -7.82
C ALA A 34 -14.69 -2.23 -9.11
N ASP A 35 -14.24 -2.72 -10.27
CA ASP A 35 -14.79 -2.37 -11.58
C ASP A 35 -16.25 -2.84 -11.71
N GLU A 36 -16.59 -4.07 -11.29
CA GLU A 36 -17.98 -4.58 -11.23
C GLU A 36 -18.90 -3.71 -10.36
N MET A 37 -18.37 -3.08 -9.31
CA MET A 37 -19.10 -2.19 -8.41
C MET A 37 -19.12 -0.73 -8.87
N ASN A 38 -18.42 -0.39 -9.96
CA ASN A 38 -18.16 0.98 -10.39
C ASN A 38 -17.61 1.87 -9.27
N LEU A 39 -16.65 1.34 -8.50
CA LEU A 39 -16.01 2.04 -7.39
C LEU A 39 -14.54 2.31 -7.68
N GLU A 40 -14.09 3.49 -7.24
CA GLU A 40 -12.66 3.80 -7.18
C GLU A 40 -11.97 2.93 -6.13
N THR A 41 -10.67 2.67 -6.34
CA THR A 41 -9.87 1.86 -5.43
C THR A 41 -8.77 2.68 -4.80
N TRP A 42 -8.56 2.53 -3.50
CA TRP A 42 -7.51 3.18 -2.73
C TRP A 42 -6.54 2.16 -2.14
N VAL A 43 -5.29 2.59 -1.93
CA VAL A 43 -4.28 1.80 -1.24
C VAL A 43 -3.28 2.70 -0.51
N GLU A 44 -2.90 2.26 0.68
CA GLU A 44 -1.74 2.72 1.42
C GLU A 44 -0.54 1.87 0.99
N SER A 45 0.27 2.39 0.08
CA SER A 45 1.37 1.66 -0.52
C SER A 45 2.67 1.87 0.25
N SER A 46 3.46 0.80 0.33
CA SER A 46 4.88 0.96 0.61
C SER A 46 5.63 1.63 -0.52
N GLN A 47 6.75 2.27 -0.21
CA GLN A 47 7.68 2.76 -1.23
C GLN A 47 8.06 1.67 -2.24
N ASN A 48 8.31 0.44 -1.76
CA ASN A 48 8.61 -0.72 -2.63
C ASN A 48 7.40 -1.16 -3.47
N GLY A 49 6.18 -0.91 -3.00
CA GLY A 49 4.93 -1.24 -3.69
C GLY A 49 4.47 -0.15 -4.66
N ARG A 50 4.98 1.09 -4.55
CA ARG A 50 4.50 2.25 -5.31
C ARG A 50 4.49 1.99 -6.81
N ASP A 51 5.60 1.50 -7.34
CA ASP A 51 5.72 1.23 -8.77
C ASP A 51 4.88 0.04 -9.23
N PHE A 52 4.66 -0.95 -8.36
CA PHE A 52 3.73 -2.05 -8.63
C PHE A 52 2.29 -1.55 -8.77
N TYR A 53 1.84 -0.64 -7.90
CA TYR A 53 0.50 -0.06 -8.01
C TYR A 53 0.38 0.91 -9.18
N LYS A 54 1.40 1.75 -9.46
CA LYS A 54 1.43 2.61 -10.66
C LYS A 54 1.26 1.80 -11.94
N ALA A 55 1.98 0.68 -12.06
CA ALA A 55 1.87 -0.22 -13.22
C ALA A 55 0.46 -0.83 -13.38
N ASN A 56 -0.37 -0.82 -12.34
CA ASN A 56 -1.75 -1.29 -12.34
C ASN A 56 -2.78 -0.15 -12.41
N GLY A 57 -2.36 1.06 -12.78
CA GLY A 57 -3.25 2.21 -13.02
C GLY A 57 -3.58 3.04 -11.78
N PHE A 58 -2.84 2.87 -10.68
CA PHE A 58 -2.96 3.76 -9.53
C PHE A 58 -2.17 5.05 -9.76
N LEU A 59 -2.80 6.16 -9.39
CA LEU A 59 -2.22 7.49 -9.35
C LEU A 59 -1.81 7.80 -7.91
N HIS A 60 -0.66 8.45 -7.75
CA HIS A 60 -0.22 8.95 -6.46
C HIS A 60 -1.09 10.16 -6.05
N VAL A 61 -1.46 10.21 -4.78
CA VAL A 61 -2.29 11.29 -4.20
C VAL A 61 -1.47 12.06 -3.17
N GLU A 62 -0.88 11.36 -2.20
CA GLU A 62 -0.22 11.96 -1.05
C GLU A 62 0.87 11.04 -0.49
N ASP A 63 1.87 11.65 0.16
CA ASP A 63 2.88 10.95 0.95
C ASP A 63 2.59 11.17 2.43
N GLU A 64 2.51 10.09 3.21
CA GLU A 64 2.30 10.15 4.65
C GLU A 64 3.53 9.64 5.38
N ILE A 65 4.09 10.47 6.27
CA ILE A 65 5.23 10.09 7.10
C ILE A 65 4.72 9.60 8.45
N LEU A 66 4.93 8.31 8.71
CA LEU A 66 4.65 7.75 10.03
C LEU A 66 5.88 8.00 10.92
N ASP A 67 5.78 8.98 11.83
CA ASP A 67 6.76 9.17 12.89
C ASP A 67 6.36 8.36 14.14
N PRO A 68 6.99 7.20 14.40
CA PRO A 68 6.64 6.39 15.55
C PRO A 68 7.08 7.10 16.84
N VAL A 69 6.10 7.52 17.63
CA VAL A 69 6.32 7.99 19.00
C VAL A 69 6.59 6.77 19.88
N VAL A 70 7.83 6.61 20.34
CA VAL A 70 8.16 5.65 21.39
C VAL A 70 7.88 6.30 22.73
N ALA A 71 6.86 5.80 23.42
CA ALA A 71 6.57 6.20 24.80
C ALA A 71 7.80 5.93 25.68
N GLU A 72 8.10 6.83 26.62
CA GLU A 72 9.08 6.58 27.67
C GLU A 72 8.65 5.32 28.44
N SER A 73 9.34 4.21 28.18
CA SER A 73 9.10 2.92 28.80
C SER A 73 10.44 2.25 29.05
N ASP A 74 10.46 1.21 29.87
CA ASP A 74 11.63 0.36 30.12
C ASP A 74 12.08 -0.45 28.88
N GLY A 75 11.48 -0.19 27.71
CA GLY A 75 11.85 -0.78 26.43
C GLY A 75 13.13 -0.21 25.82
N PRO A 76 13.62 -0.81 24.72
CA PRO A 76 14.78 -0.32 24.00
C PRO A 76 14.58 1.14 23.56
N LYS A 77 15.65 1.94 23.64
CA LYS A 77 15.59 3.36 23.26
C LYS A 77 15.20 3.49 21.78
N LEU A 78 14.53 4.58 21.43
CA LEU A 78 14.09 4.86 20.05
C LEU A 78 15.21 4.69 19.01
N ALA A 79 16.45 5.04 19.36
CA ALA A 79 17.61 4.86 18.48
C ALA A 79 17.88 3.38 18.17
N ASP A 80 17.84 2.51 19.19
CA ASP A 80 18.06 1.07 19.06
C ASP A 80 16.91 0.41 18.27
N VAL A 81 15.68 0.85 18.53
CA VAL A 81 14.48 0.43 17.78
C VAL A 81 14.61 0.86 16.31
N LYS A 82 14.94 2.13 16.03
CA LYS A 82 15.14 2.61 14.66
C LYS A 82 16.19 1.76 13.94
N GLU A 83 17.36 1.52 14.54
CA GLU A 83 18.41 0.73 13.91
C GLU A 83 17.99 -0.72 13.61
N ILE A 84 17.34 -1.41 14.54
CA ILE A 84 16.83 -2.77 14.34
C ILE A 84 15.81 -2.81 13.20
N TRP A 85 14.89 -1.84 13.17
CA TRP A 85 13.80 -1.83 12.20
C TRP A 85 14.28 -1.35 10.82
N TYR A 86 15.25 -0.43 10.75
CA TYR A 86 15.97 -0.08 9.52
C TYR A 86 16.73 -1.28 8.95
N LYS A 87 17.49 -2.00 9.77
CA LYS A 87 18.22 -3.20 9.35
C LYS A 87 17.29 -4.32 8.89
N LYS A 88 16.11 -4.46 9.53
CA LYS A 88 15.10 -5.44 9.16
C LYS A 88 14.13 -4.98 8.05
N ARG A 89 14.24 -3.74 7.57
CA ARG A 89 13.31 -3.10 6.60
C ARG A 89 11.83 -3.23 6.99
N LEU A 90 11.53 -3.23 8.29
CA LEU A 90 10.18 -3.47 8.80
C LEU A 90 9.34 -2.19 8.91
N LEU A 91 9.96 -1.01 8.94
CA LEU A 91 9.23 0.25 8.99
C LEU A 91 8.94 0.81 7.60
N LEU A 92 7.65 0.98 7.37
CA LEU A 92 7.07 1.89 6.40
C LEU A 92 7.09 3.30 7.01
N PHE A 93 8.26 3.93 7.02
CA PHE A 93 8.37 5.33 7.50
C PHE A 93 7.62 6.31 6.62
N MET A 94 7.39 5.94 5.36
CA MET A 94 6.60 6.70 4.40
C MET A 94 5.66 5.75 3.69
N ILE A 95 4.38 6.11 3.69
CA ILE A 95 3.31 5.42 2.98
C ILE A 95 2.85 6.34 1.85
N ASP A 96 2.74 5.79 0.65
CA ASP A 96 2.15 6.48 -0.49
C ASP A 96 0.64 6.21 -0.49
N ILE A 97 -0.17 7.23 -0.31
CA ILE A 97 -1.61 7.15 -0.57
C ILE A 97 -1.81 7.19 -2.08
N MET A 98 -2.40 6.13 -2.62
CA MET A 98 -2.62 5.99 -4.05
C MET A 98 -4.06 5.63 -4.37
N LYS A 99 -4.55 6.13 -5.51
CA LYS A 99 -5.91 5.94 -5.98
C LYS A 99 -5.92 5.44 -7.42
N ARG A 100 -6.71 4.41 -7.71
CA ARG A 100 -7.13 4.06 -9.06
C ARG A 100 -8.55 4.57 -9.29
N PRO A 101 -8.79 5.45 -10.28
CA PRO A 101 -10.13 5.91 -10.61
C PRO A 101 -11.02 4.75 -11.08
N THR A 102 -12.34 4.96 -11.06
CA THR A 102 -13.28 4.08 -11.77
C THR A 102 -12.85 4.00 -13.23
N ARG A 103 -12.93 2.83 -13.85
CA ARG A 103 -12.84 2.78 -15.32
C ARG A 103 -13.99 3.62 -15.86
N GLU A 104 -13.69 4.64 -16.65
CA GLU A 104 -14.73 5.23 -17.48
C GLU A 104 -15.27 4.07 -18.34
N ASN A 105 -16.57 3.82 -18.23
CA ASN A 105 -17.23 2.99 -19.22
C ASN A 105 -17.13 3.80 -20.51
N ASP A 106 -16.20 3.42 -21.40
CA ASP A 106 -16.34 3.82 -22.80
C ASP A 106 -17.71 3.26 -23.23
N ASP A 107 -18.66 4.18 -23.45
CA ASP A 107 -20.06 3.91 -23.82
C ASP A 107 -20.20 2.88 -24.97
#